data_AF-A0A4U0SRL7-F1
#
_entry.id   AF-A0A4U0SRL7-F1
#
_cell.length_a   1.000
_cell.length_b   1.000
_cell.length_c   1.000
_cell.angle_alpha   90.00
_cell.angle_beta   90.00
_cell.angle_gamma   90.00
#
_symmetry.space_group_name_H-M   'P 1'
#
loop_
_entity.id
_entity.type
_entity.pdbx_description
1 polymer ?
#
loop_
_entity_poly.entity_id
_entity_poly.type
_entity_poly.pdbx_seq_one_letter_code
_entity_poly.pdbx_strand_id
1 'polypeptide(L)' 'MPAHSAQYLSSARQAGQYAAQAGVDRLLLTHLRPGSAPQASLDEARRSYNGETAIADSGLVIDLG' A
#
# COMPACT_ATOMS: atom_id res chain seq x y z
N MET A 1 1.77 -17.72 4.20
CA MET A 1 0.32 -17.48 4.12
C MET A 1 -0.32 -18.62 3.37
N PRO A 2 -1.42 -19.21 3.87
CA PRO A 2 -2.16 -20.23 3.14
C PRO A 2 -2.70 -19.70 1.80
N ALA A 3 -2.69 -20.52 0.76
CA ALA A 3 -3.12 -20.10 -0.59
C ALA A 3 -4.58 -19.59 -0.63
N HIS A 4 -5.46 -20.16 0.20
CA HIS A 4 -6.88 -19.79 0.27
C HIS A 4 -7.11 -18.36 0.80
N SER A 5 -6.17 -17.79 1.56
CA SER A 5 -6.33 -16.45 2.14
C SER A 5 -6.03 -15.35 1.12
N ALA A 6 -5.35 -15.66 0.02
CA ALA A 6 -4.85 -14.67 -0.95
C ALA A 6 -5.96 -13.84 -1.59
N GLN A 7 -7.14 -14.42 -1.79
CA GLN A 7 -8.29 -13.73 -2.40
C GLN A 7 -8.92 -12.66 -1.50
N TYR A 8 -8.66 -12.71 -0.19
CA TYR A 8 -9.18 -11.76 0.78
C TYR A 8 -8.19 -10.62 1.07
N LEU A 9 -7.00 -10.65 0.48
CA LEU A 9 -6.00 -9.61 0.63
C LEU A 9 -6.22 -8.50 -0.40
N SER A 10 -6.14 -7.25 0.05
CA SER A 10 -6.11 -6.11 -0.85
C SER A 10 -4.81 -6.10 -1.66
N SER A 11 -4.92 -5.76 -2.95
CA SER A 11 -3.74 -5.49 -3.77
C SER A 11 -3.26 -4.05 -3.58
N ALA A 12 -1.99 -3.77 -3.87
CA ALA A 12 -1.44 -2.41 -3.82
C ALA A 12 -2.20 -1.44 -4.76
N ARG A 13 -2.62 -1.92 -5.94
CA ARG A 13 -3.47 -1.15 -6.85
C ARG A 13 -4.82 -0.80 -6.21
N GLN A 14 -5.47 -1.75 -5.54
CA GLN A 14 -6.73 -1.46 -4.82
C GLN A 14 -6.53 -0.45 -3.69
N ALA A 15 -5.42 -0.54 -2.96
CA ALA A 15 -5.08 0.45 -1.93
C ALA A 15 -4.95 1.86 -2.54
N GLY A 16 -4.27 1.99 -3.68
CA GLY A 16 -4.22 3.26 -4.43
C GLY A 16 -5.60 3.76 -4.86
N GLN A 17 -6.46 2.89 -5.38
CA GLN A 17 -7.84 3.25 -5.75
C GLN A 17 -8.63 3.79 -4.56
N TYR A 18 -8.54 3.13 -3.40
CA TYR A 18 -9.21 3.59 -2.19
C TYR A 18 -8.64 4.91 -1.68
N ALA A 19 -7.32 5.10 -1.71
CA ALA A 19 -6.70 6.37 -1.32
C ALA A 19 -7.17 7.54 -2.19
N ALA A 20 -7.24 7.35 -3.51
CA ALA A 20 -7.74 8.35 -4.43
C ALA A 20 -9.22 8.67 -4.21
N GLN A 21 -10.05 7.64 -3.98
CA GLN A 21 -11.48 7.81 -3.68
C GLN A 21 -11.71 8.52 -2.35
N ALA A 22 -10.90 8.23 -1.34
CA ALA A 22 -10.99 8.82 -0.01
C ALA A 22 -10.40 10.25 0.05
N GLY A 23 -9.65 10.68 -0.97
CA GLY A 23 -9.04 12.01 -1.00
C GLY A 23 -7.99 12.22 0.10
N VAL A 24 -7.25 11.17 0.46
CA VAL A 24 -6.22 11.26 1.51
C VAL A 24 -4.98 12.03 1.05
N ASP A 25 -4.28 12.66 1.99
CA ASP A 25 -3.02 13.37 1.71
C ASP A 25 -1.84 12.42 1.47
N ARG A 26 -1.80 11.29 2.18
CA ARG A 26 -0.71 10.30 2.11
C ARG A 26 -1.23 8.87 2.22
N LEU A 27 -0.58 7.95 1.51
CA LEU A 27 -0.83 6.51 1.52
C LEU A 27 0.40 5.74 2.04
N LEU A 28 0.24 5.03 3.15
CA LEU A 28 1.25 4.10 3.68
C LEU A 28 0.85 2.65 3.41
N LEU A 29 1.63 1.93 2.60
CA LEU A 29 1.40 0.51 2.33
C LEU A 29 2.06 -0.36 3.41
N THR A 30 1.32 -1.32 3.94
CA THR A 30 1.80 -2.31 4.92
C THR A 30 1.33 -3.72 4.54
N HIS A 31 1.73 -4.72 5.32
CA HIS A 31 1.38 -6.13 5.11
C HIS A 31 1.68 -6.65 3.69
N LEU A 32 2.83 -6.23 3.14
CA LEU A 32 3.28 -6.71 1.83
C LEU A 32 3.50 -8.22 1.85
N ARG A 33 3.31 -8.86 0.69
CA ARG A 33 3.56 -10.30 0.57
C ARG A 33 5.04 -10.59 0.85
N PRO A 34 5.37 -11.61 1.67
CA PRO A 34 6.74 -12.04 1.85
C PRO A 34 7.42 -12.34 0.51
N GLY A 35 8.63 -11.82 0.31
CA GLY A 35 9.39 -11.98 -0.93
C GLY A 35 8.96 -11.08 -2.10
N SER A 36 7.93 -10.26 -1.94
CA SER A 36 7.59 -9.24 -2.94
C SER A 36 8.56 -8.05 -2.88
N ALA A 37 8.87 -7.46 -4.04
CA ALA A 37 9.66 -6.23 -4.10
C ALA A 37 8.80 -5.05 -3.61
N PRO A 38 9.21 -4.30 -2.56
CA PRO A 38 8.43 -3.17 -2.06
C PRO A 38 8.19 -2.11 -3.14
N GLN A 39 9.18 -1.86 -3.99
CA GLN A 39 9.07 -0.92 -5.11
C GLN A 39 7.94 -1.27 -6.08
N ALA A 40 7.76 -2.55 -6.41
CA ALA A 40 6.66 -2.99 -7.27
C ALA A 40 5.29 -2.69 -6.64
N SER A 41 5.17 -2.76 -5.31
CA SER A 41 3.93 -2.41 -4.62
C SER A 41 3.68 -0.90 -4.66
N LEU A 42 4.73 -0.07 -4.50
CA LEU A 42 4.62 1.38 -4.68
C LEU A 42 4.15 1.72 -6.09
N ASP A 43 4.78 1.13 -7.09
CA ASP A 43 4.47 1.40 -8.50
C ASP A 43 3.02 1.02 -8.83
N GLU A 44 2.53 -0.12 -8.33
CA GLU A 44 1.14 -0.54 -8.53
C GLU A 44 0.13 0.37 -7.82
N ALA A 45 0.42 0.85 -6.61
CA ALA A 45 -0.46 1.81 -5.92
C ALA A 45 -0.50 3.16 -6.66
N ARG A 46 0.66 3.63 -7.14
CA ARG A 46 0.81 4.89 -7.86
C ARG A 46 0.09 4.93 -9.21
N ARG A 47 -0.26 3.77 -9.79
CA ARG A 47 -1.13 3.72 -10.98
C ARG A 47 -2.53 4.27 -10.74
N SER A 48 -2.97 4.35 -9.49
CA SER A 48 -4.32 4.82 -9.14
C SER A 48 -4.34 5.98 -8.15
N TYR A 49 -3.20 6.32 -7.54
CA TYR A 49 -3.08 7.41 -6.58
C TYR A 49 -1.82 8.24 -6.86
N ASN A 50 -2.01 9.54 -7.08
CA ASN A 50 -0.93 10.47 -7.43
C ASN A 50 -0.31 11.18 -6.20
N GLY A 51 -0.85 10.96 -5.00
CA GLY A 51 -0.35 11.56 -3.77
C GLY A 51 0.86 10.81 -3.19
N GLU A 52 1.36 11.30 -2.06
CA GLU A 52 2.54 10.74 -1.42
C GLU A 52 2.29 9.28 -1.02
N THR A 53 3.13 8.37 -1.50
CA THR A 53 3.00 6.94 -1.23
C THR A 53 4.31 6.38 -0.71
N ALA A 54 4.25 5.68 0.43
CA ALA A 54 5.39 5.09 1.12
C ALA A 54 5.13 3.63 1.56
N ILE A 55 6.19 2.92 1.93
CA ILE A 55 6.12 1.58 2.53
C ILE A 55 6.35 1.71 4.04
N ALA A 56 5.53 1.02 4.83
CA ALA A 56 5.76 0.90 6.27
C ALA A 56 6.99 0.04 6.55
N ASP A 57 7.83 0.50 7.47
CA ASP A 57 8.93 -0.28 8.03
C ASP A 57 8.72 -0.49 9.54
N SER A 58 9.38 -1.51 10.09
CA SER A 58 9.27 -1.84 11.51
C SER A 58 9.79 -0.69 12.37
N GLY A 59 8.95 -0.18 13.27
CA GLY A 59 9.30 0.96 14.11
C GLY A 59 9.19 2.33 13.43
N LEU A 60 8.67 2.40 12.20
CA LEU A 60 8.39 3.67 11.54
C LEU A 60 7.37 4.50 12.34
N VAL A 61 7.74 5.75 12.64
CA VAL A 61 6.86 6.76 13.25
C VAL A 61 6.67 7.89 12.24
N ILE A 62 5.42 8.27 11.98
CA ILE A 62 5.07 9.36 11.06
C ILE A 62 4.32 10.42 11.86
N ASP A 63 4.78 11.66 11.76
CA ASP A 63 4.04 12.83 12.20
C ASP A 63 2.96 13.16 11.16
N LEU A 64 1.73 13.43 11.62
CA LEU A 64 0.58 13.72 10.76
C LEU A 64 0.38 15.21 10.49
N GLY A 65 1.12 16.08 11.17
CA GLY A 65 0.87 17.53 11.20
C GLY A 65 -0.10 17.92 12.31
#